data_AF-A0A661WGL8-F1
#
_entry.id   AF-A0A661WGL8-F1
#
_cell.length_a   1.000
_cell.length_b   1.000
_cell.length_c   1.000
_cell.angle_alpha   90.00
_cell.angle_beta   90.00
_cell.angle_gamma   90.00
#
_symmetry.space_group_name_H-M   'P 1'
#
loop_
_entity.id
_entity.type
_entity.pdbx_description
1 polymer ?
#
loop_
_entity_poly.entity_id
_entity_poly.type
_entity_poly.pdbx_seq_one_letter_code
_entity_poly.pdbx_strand_id
1 'polypeptide(L)'
;MPTKTIVFGLVTFLHYLFTAAWIGGLITLGLSVMPAIKKILGKGPETKKLMDTIQKRNSVLVYASMIGLVLTGLLQANRTSAFLGLFS
;
A
#
# COMPACT_ATOMS: atom_id res chain seq x y z
N MET A 1 10.18 -26.64 -14.38
CA MET A 1 10.40 -26.62 -12.91
C MET A 1 10.98 -25.28 -12.41
N PRO A 2 12.03 -24.65 -12.99
CA PRO A 2 12.63 -23.42 -12.43
C PRO A 2 11.80 -22.13 -12.68
N THR A 3 11.17 -21.97 -13.84
CA THR A 3 10.42 -20.76 -14.20
C THR A 3 9.24 -20.48 -13.26
N LYS A 4 8.55 -21.53 -12.81
CA LYS A 4 7.41 -21.44 -11.87
C LYS A 4 7.85 -20.95 -10.48
N THR A 5 9.07 -21.24 -10.05
CA THR A 5 9.62 -20.79 -8.76
C THR A 5 10.03 -19.33 -8.83
N ILE A 6 10.65 -18.93 -9.94
CA ILE A 6 11.05 -17.52 -10.18
C ILE A 6 9.82 -16.61 -10.21
N VAL A 7 8.78 -16.99 -10.96
CA VAL A 7 7.53 -16.21 -11.03
C VAL A 7 6.87 -16.09 -9.66
N PHE A 8 6.85 -17.17 -8.87
CA PHE A 8 6.27 -17.11 -7.52
C PHE A 8 7.08 -16.22 -6.58
N GLY A 9 8.42 -16.32 -6.60
CA GLY A 9 9.28 -15.44 -5.83
C GLY A 9 9.08 -13.97 -6.19
N LEU A 10 8.90 -13.64 -7.47
CA LEU A 10 8.57 -12.29 -7.93
C LEU A 10 7.21 -11.82 -7.41
N VAL A 11 6.16 -12.65 -7.49
CA VAL A 11 4.83 -12.30 -6.98
C VAL A 11 4.85 -12.04 -5.48
N THR A 12 5.54 -12.88 -4.71
CA THR A 12 5.70 -12.71 -3.26
C THR A 12 6.49 -11.44 -2.93
N PHE A 13 7.59 -11.19 -3.64
CA PHE A 13 8.38 -9.97 -3.48
C PHE A 13 7.55 -8.71 -3.76
N LEU A 14 6.83 -8.67 -4.89
CA LEU A 14 5.95 -7.56 -5.25
C LEU A 14 4.88 -7.34 -4.18
N HIS A 15 4.27 -8.40 -3.67
CA HIS A 15 3.26 -8.29 -2.60
C HIS A 15 3.84 -7.62 -1.36
N TYR A 16 4.99 -8.08 -0.87
CA TYR A 16 5.64 -7.47 0.29
C TYR A 16 6.08 -6.04 0.04
N LEU A 17 6.54 -5.72 -1.18
CA LEU A 17 6.89 -4.36 -1.57
C LEU A 17 5.67 -3.43 -1.52
N PHE A 18 4.53 -3.85 -2.09
CA PHE A 18 3.29 -3.08 -2.02
C PHE A 18 2.79 -2.92 -0.58
N THR A 19 2.88 -3.97 0.24
CA THR A 19 2.52 -3.90 1.66
C THR A 19 3.39 -2.89 2.40
N ALA A 20 4.71 -2.96 2.21
CA ALA A 20 5.66 -2.05 2.86
C ALA A 20 5.47 -0.59 2.40
N ALA A 21 5.28 -0.36 1.10
CA ALA A 21 5.05 0.97 0.56
C ALA A 21 3.73 1.58 1.07
N TRP A 22 2.66 0.78 1.08
CA TRP A 22 1.35 1.21 1.56
C TRP A 22 1.36 1.56 3.04
N ILE A 23 1.84 0.64 3.90
CA ILE A 23 1.91 0.85 5.35
C ILE A 23 2.89 1.97 5.68
N GLY A 24 4.07 1.99 5.04
CA GLY A 24 5.07 3.04 5.22
C GLY A 24 4.54 4.42 4.86
N GLY A 25 3.75 4.54 3.80
CA GLY A 25 3.07 5.78 3.43
C GLY A 25 2.07 6.26 4.49
N LEU A 26 1.26 5.35 5.05
CA LEU A 26 0.32 5.67 6.13
C LEU A 26 1.03 6.12 7.41
N ILE A 27 2.08 5.40 7.81
CA ILE A 27 2.90 5.74 8.99
C ILE A 27 3.54 7.12 8.80
N THR A 28 4.13 7.38 7.63
CA THR A 28 4.77 8.67 7.32
C THR A 28 3.76 9.82 7.40
N LEU A 29 2.56 9.64 6.83
CA LEU A 29 1.49 10.64 6.90
C LEU A 29 1.03 10.91 8.33
N GLY A 30 0.75 9.86 9.10
CA GLY A 30 0.19 9.97 10.45
C GLY A 30 1.19 10.47 11.48
N LEU A 31 2.42 9.95 11.46
CA LEU A 31 3.40 10.18 12.52
C LEU A 31 4.43 11.27 12.20
N SER A 32 4.68 11.56 10.92
CA SER A 32 5.67 12.57 10.53
C SER A 32 5.01 13.81 9.95
N VAL A 33 4.24 13.65 8.88
CA VAL A 33 3.70 14.80 8.11
C VAL A 33 2.61 15.53 8.89
N MET A 34 1.62 14.81 9.43
CA MET A 34 0.50 15.42 10.14
C MET A 34 0.92 16.26 11.36
N PRO A 35 1.76 15.76 12.30
CA PRO A 35 2.19 16.57 13.44
C PRO A 35 3.11 17.72 13.01
N ALA A 36 3.98 17.53 12.02
CA ALA A 36 4.86 18.60 11.53
C ALA A 36 4.05 19.78 10.95
N ILE A 37 3.05 19.49 10.11
CA ILE A 37 2.19 20.53 9.53
C ILE A 37 1.37 21.21 10.63
N LYS A 38 0.76 20.44 11.54
CA LYS A 38 -0.01 21.00 12.66
C LYS A 38 0.85 21.91 13.56
N LYS A 39 2.13 21.58 13.75
CA LYS A 39 3.06 22.38 14.55
C LYS A 39 3.39 23.73 13.91
N ILE A 40 3.53 23.77 12.58
CA ILE A 40 3.98 24.96 11.84
C ILE A 40 2.79 25.85 11.45
N LEU A 41 1.71 25.24 10.94
CA LEU A 41 0.56 25.93 10.34
C LEU A 41 -0.72 25.89 11.20
N GLY A 42 -0.69 25.20 12.35
CA GLY A 42 -1.83 25.10 13.25
C GLY A 42 -2.99 24.27 12.67
N LYS A 43 -4.21 24.79 12.79
CA LYS A 43 -5.46 24.16 12.28
C LYS A 43 -6.18 25.03 11.24
N GLY A 44 -5.46 25.94 10.59
CA GLY A 44 -6.03 26.88 9.63
C GLY A 44 -6.36 26.26 8.26
N PRO A 45 -7.04 27.02 7.37
CA PRO A 45 -7.37 26.58 6.01
C PRO A 45 -6.15 26.12 5.20
N GLU A 46 -5.00 26.77 5.40
CA GLU A 46 -3.73 26.40 4.74
C GLU A 46 -3.22 25.02 5.14
N THR A 47 -3.42 24.62 6.41
CA THR A 47 -3.10 23.26 6.87
C THR A 47 -3.94 22.22 6.11
N LYS A 48 -5.23 22.50 5.92
CA LYS A 48 -6.14 21.61 5.19
C LYS A 48 -5.73 21.50 3.72
N LYS A 49 -5.49 22.64 3.06
CA LYS A 49 -5.10 22.68 1.64
C LYS A 49 -3.78 21.94 1.37
N LEU A 50 -2.78 22.12 2.24
CA LEU A 50 -1.52 21.39 2.16
C LEU A 50 -1.72 19.89 2.39
N MET A 51 -2.48 19.53 3.43
CA MET A 51 -2.78 18.13 3.74
C MET A 51 -3.53 17.43 2.60
N ASP A 52 -4.51 18.09 1.98
CA ASP A 52 -5.25 17.56 0.83
C ASP A 52 -4.33 17.33 -0.37
N THR A 53 -3.39 18.24 -0.62
CA THR A 53 -2.41 18.12 -1.71
C THR A 53 -1.46 16.93 -1.48
N ILE A 54 -0.94 16.78 -0.26
CA ILE A 54 -0.05 15.66 0.09
C ILE A 54 -0.81 14.33 0.01
N GLN A 55 -2.01 14.28 0.60
CA GLN A 55 -2.85 13.08 0.55
C GLN A 55 -3.20 12.71 -0.88
N LYS A 56 -3.56 13.67 -1.74
CA LYS A 56 -3.88 13.40 -3.16
C LYS A 56 -2.71 12.75 -3.90
N ARG A 57 -1.49 13.21 -3.63
CA ARG A 57 -0.27 12.60 -4.19
C ARG A 57 -0.04 11.20 -3.62
N ASN A 58 -0.19 11.02 -2.32
CA ASN A 58 -0.04 9.71 -1.66
C ASN A 58 -1.13 8.72 -2.08
N SER A 59 -2.34 9.18 -2.40
CA SER A 59 -3.45 8.33 -2.85
C SER A 59 -3.09 7.54 -4.11
N VAL A 60 -2.28 8.12 -5.01
CA VAL A 60 -1.81 7.39 -6.21
C VAL A 60 -1.00 6.16 -5.81
N LEU A 61 -0.08 6.30 -4.85
CA LEU A 61 0.71 5.19 -4.32
C LEU A 61 -0.18 4.17 -3.60
N VAL A 62 -1.12 4.66 -2.78
CA VAL A 62 -2.06 3.80 -2.04
C VAL A 62 -2.90 2.97 -2.99
N TYR A 63 -3.54 3.59 -3.99
CA TYR A 63 -4.39 2.86 -4.94
C TYR A 63 -3.59 1.89 -5.81
N ALA A 64 -2.40 2.29 -6.28
CA ALA A 64 -1.50 1.39 -6.99
C ALA A 64 -1.11 0.18 -6.13
N SER A 65 -0.80 0.41 -4.85
CA SER A 65 -0.47 -0.66 -3.91
C SER A 65 -1.67 -1.55 -3.62
N MET A 66 -2.87 -1.01 -3.42
CA MET A 66 -4.09 -1.81 -3.20
C MET A 66 -4.38 -2.74 -4.38
N ILE A 67 -4.31 -2.23 -5.62
CA ILE A 67 -4.50 -3.06 -6.82
C ILE A 67 -3.42 -4.15 -6.87
N GLY A 68 -2.15 -3.77 -6.65
CA GLY A 68 -1.03 -4.72 -6.62
C GLY A 68 -1.21 -5.82 -5.56
N LEU A 69 -1.66 -5.46 -4.36
CA LEU A 69 -1.90 -6.38 -3.26
C LEU A 69 -3.03 -7.36 -3.55
N VAL A 70 -4.13 -6.88 -4.13
CA VAL A 70 -5.25 -7.77 -4.54
C VAL A 70 -4.75 -8.76 -5.59
N LEU A 71 -4.09 -8.30 -6.65
CA LEU A 71 -3.62 -9.18 -7.72
C LEU A 71 -2.60 -10.20 -7.22
N THR A 72 -1.58 -9.75 -6.48
CA THR A 72 -0.53 -10.64 -5.96
C THR A 72 -1.04 -11.57 -4.86
N GLY A 73 -2.00 -11.13 -4.04
CA GLY A 73 -2.65 -11.95 -3.03
C GLY A 73 -3.49 -13.08 -3.64
N LEU A 74 -4.26 -12.77 -4.69
CA LEU A 74 -5.02 -13.79 -5.43
C LEU A 74 -4.11 -14.83 -6.08
N LEU A 75 -2.99 -14.39 -6.68
CA LEU A 75 -1.99 -15.28 -7.29
C LEU A 75 -1.31 -16.18 -6.26
N GLN A 76 -1.05 -15.68 -5.04
CA GLN A 76 -0.51 -16.49 -3.95
C GLN A 76 -1.54 -17.49 -3.41
N ALA A 77 -2.78 -17.05 -3.21
CA ALA A 77 -3.87 -17.87 -2.69
C ALA A 77 -4.19 -19.06 -3.63
N ASN A 78 -4.20 -18.83 -4.95
CA ASN A 78 -4.45 -19.88 -5.94
C ASN A 78 -3.44 -21.06 -5.88
N ARG A 79 -2.25 -20.86 -5.31
CA ARG A 79 -1.25 -21.92 -5.14
C ARG A 79 -1.36 -22.70 -3.84
N THR A 80 -2.11 -22.21 -2.85
CA THR A 80 -2.24 -22.95 -1.60
C THR A 80 -3.27 -24.06 -1.78
N SER A 81 -2.92 -25.29 -1.42
CA SER A 81 -3.79 -26.47 -1.55
C SER A 81 -5.03 -26.40 -0.64
N ALA A 82 -5.03 -25.50 0.33
CA ALA A 82 -6.16 -25.20 1.20
C ALA A 82 -7.12 -24.11 0.65
N PHE A 83 -6.88 -23.60 -0.57
CA PHE A 83 -7.74 -22.56 -1.13
C PHE A 83 -9.05 -23.17 -1.64
N LEU A 84 -10.12 -23.03 -0.85
CA LEU A 84 -11.45 -23.50 -1.19
C LEU A 84 -12.18 -22.56 -2.17
N GLY A 85 -11.72 -21.31 -2.31
CA GLY A 85 -12.35 -20.26 -3.12
C GLY A 85 -12.62 -19.02 -2.27
N LEU A 86 -12.81 -17.85 -2.89
CA LEU A 86 -13.04 -16.58 -2.17
C LEU A 86 -14.38 -16.53 -1.41
N PHE A 87 -15.34 -17.35 -1.83
CA PHE A 87 -16.71 -17.38 -1.30
C PHE A 87 -17.22 -18.82 -1.08
N SER A 88 -16.28 -19.78 -0.95
CA SER A 88 -16.58 -21.18 -0.65
C SER A 88 -16.93 -21.35 0.83
#